data_AF-A0A7K2XMM6-F1
#
_entry.id   AF-A0A7K2XMM6-F1
#
_cell.length_a   1.000
_cell.length_b   1.000
_cell.length_c   1.000
_cell.angle_alpha   90.00
_cell.angle_beta   90.00
_cell.angle_gamma   90.00
#
_symmetry.space_group_name_H-M   'P 1'
#
loop_
_entity.id
_entity.type
_entity.pdbx_description
1 polymer ?
#
loop_
_entity_poly.entity_id
_entity_poly.type
_entity_poly.pdbx_seq_one_letter_code
_entity_poly.pdbx_strand_id
1 'polypeptide(L)' 'VAEAEVVGTGPVPPELADRQLLVRLVEGGQVVGREPLEAARSRHIAARAGLPMSAVQLSRGEPVLPTEYA' A
#
# COMPACT_ATOMS: atom_id res chain seq x y z
N VAL A 1 -6.89 -11.28 -3.37
CA VAL A 1 -6.14 -11.16 -2.10
C VAL A 1 -4.75 -10.69 -2.48
N ALA A 2 -4.10 -9.84 -1.69
CA ALA A 2 -2.73 -9.39 -1.96
C ALA A 2 -1.74 -10.53 -1.70
N GLU A 3 -0.73 -10.67 -2.56
CA GLU A 3 0.19 -11.81 -2.56
C GLU A 3 1.64 -11.40 -2.27
N ALA A 4 2.06 -10.21 -2.73
CA ALA A 4 3.39 -9.66 -2.50
C ALA A 4 3.35 -8.12 -2.45
N GLU A 5 4.35 -7.52 -1.82
CA GLU A 5 4.73 -6.12 -2.04
C GLU A 5 5.77 -6.07 -3.17
N VAL A 6 5.47 -5.39 -4.27
CA VAL A 6 6.41 -5.26 -5.40
C VAL A 6 7.08 -3.89 -5.35
N VAL A 7 8.41 -3.89 -5.30
CA VAL A 7 9.25 -2.69 -5.29
C VAL A 7 10.07 -2.64 -6.56
N GLY A 8 9.88 -1.60 -7.37
CA GLY A 8 10.66 -1.39 -8.57
C GLY A 8 10.97 0.07 -8.81
N THR A 9 11.91 0.33 -9.73
CA THR A 9 12.30 1.70 -10.12
C THR A 9 11.63 2.18 -11.41
N GLY A 10 10.96 1.27 -12.13
CA GLY A 10 10.22 1.56 -13.35
C GLY A 10 8.81 2.12 -13.13
N PRO A 11 8.04 2.32 -14.22
CA PRO A 11 6.63 2.64 -14.11
C PRO A 11 5.87 1.52 -13.38
N VAL A 12 4.83 1.88 -12.64
CA VAL A 12 3.94 0.89 -12.01
C VAL A 12 3.26 0.07 -13.12
N PRO A 13 3.32 -1.27 -13.07
CA PRO A 13 2.61 -2.11 -14.03
C PRO A 13 1.12 -1.76 -14.06
N PRO A 14 0.46 -1.70 -15.24
CA PRO A 14 -0.94 -1.32 -15.35
C PRO A 14 -1.88 -2.12 -14.44
N GLU A 15 -1.61 -3.41 -14.27
CA GLU A 15 -2.35 -4.33 -13.40
C GLU A 15 -2.23 -4.01 -11.91
N LEU A 16 -1.21 -3.24 -11.51
CA LEU A 16 -0.97 -2.78 -10.14
C LEU A 16 -1.31 -1.30 -9.93
N ALA A 17 -1.80 -0.58 -10.96
CA ALA A 17 -2.03 0.86 -10.89
C ALA A 17 -2.97 1.25 -9.73
N ASP A 18 -4.08 0.53 -9.57
CA ASP A 18 -5.06 0.74 -8.48
C ASP A 18 -4.54 0.29 -7.10
N ARG A 19 -3.33 -0.27 -7.05
CA ARG A 19 -2.66 -0.80 -5.86
C ARG A 19 -1.35 -0.09 -5.56
N GLN A 20 -1.06 1.02 -6.23
CA GLN A 20 0.14 1.81 -5.98
C GLN A 20 0.17 2.31 -4.54
N LEU A 21 1.23 1.95 -3.81
CA LEU A 21 1.41 2.30 -2.40
C LEU A 21 2.10 3.66 -2.23
N LEU A 22 3.16 3.91 -3.01
CA LEU A 22 3.92 5.15 -2.95
C LEU A 22 3.27 6.24 -3.82
N VAL A 23 2.81 7.31 -3.18
CA VAL A 23 2.21 8.48 -3.83
C VAL A 23 2.91 9.76 -3.38
N ARG A 24 2.80 10.82 -4.19
CA ARG A 24 3.42 12.11 -3.88
C ARG A 24 2.63 12.83 -2.80
N LEU A 25 3.28 13.12 -1.67
CA LEU A 25 2.70 13.91 -0.59
C LEU A 25 3.19 15.35 -0.58
N VAL A 26 4.40 15.58 -1.09
CA VAL A 26 5.05 16.90 -1.17
C VAL A 26 5.71 17.06 -2.55
N GLU A 27 5.59 18.24 -3.14
CA GLU A 27 6.22 18.62 -4.40
C GLU A 27 6.82 20.01 -4.26
N GLY A 28 8.14 20.16 -4.44
CA GLY A 28 8.82 21.46 -4.33
C GLY A 28 8.59 22.17 -2.98
N GLY A 29 8.44 21.42 -1.88
CA GLY A 29 8.14 21.97 -0.55
C GLY A 29 6.67 22.29 -0.30
N GLN A 30 5.79 22.10 -1.28
CA GLN A 30 4.34 22.25 -1.14
C GLN A 30 3.68 20.91 -0.81
N VAL A 31 2.76 20.89 0.15
CA VAL A 31 1.98 19.69 0.48
C VAL A 31 0.89 19.49 -0.57
N VAL A 32 0.99 18.42 -1.35
CA VAL A 32 0.04 18.07 -2.43
C VAL A 32 -0.85 16.87 -2.09
N GLY A 33 -0.49 16.08 -1.07
CA GLY A 33 -1.21 14.86 -0.68
C GLY A 33 -2.06 14.99 0.58
N ARG A 34 -2.45 16.22 0.99
CA ARG A 34 -3.28 16.39 2.19
C ARG A 34 -4.69 15.88 1.94
N GLU A 35 -5.19 15.06 2.85
CA GLU A 35 -6.53 14.47 2.78
C GLU A 35 -7.28 14.58 4.12
N PRO A 36 -8.62 14.49 4.11
CA PRO A 36 -9.41 14.35 5.34
C PRO A 36 -9.13 13.03 6.05
N LEU A 37 -9.31 13.02 7.38
CA LEU A 37 -9.14 11.81 8.20
C LEU A 37 -9.99 10.63 7.72
N GLU A 38 -11.19 10.89 7.22
CA GLU A 38 -12.11 9.86 6.75
C GLU A 38 -11.60 9.14 5.49
N ALA A 39 -10.89 9.87 4.62
CA ALA A 39 -10.25 9.28 3.44
C ALA A 39 -9.11 8.33 3.85
N ALA A 40 -8.28 8.74 4.81
CA ALA A 40 -7.22 7.90 5.36
C ALA A 40 -7.79 6.63 6.01
N ARG A 41 -8.87 6.75 6.78
CA ARG A 41 -9.56 5.62 7.43
C ARG A 41 -10.14 4.66 6.40
N SER A 42 -10.80 5.18 5.37
CA SER A 42 -11.37 4.39 4.28
C SER A 42 -10.29 3.60 3.54
N ARG A 43 -9.16 4.25 3.20
CA ARG A 43 -8.01 3.58 2.57
C ARG A 43 -7.44 2.46 3.44
N HIS A 44 -7.28 2.69 4.74
CA HIS A 44 -6.79 1.68 5.67
C HIS A 44 -7.71 0.44 5.71
N ILE A 45 -9.02 0.64 5.79
CA ILE A 45 -10.01 -0.45 5.77
C ILE A 45 -9.93 -1.23 4.45
N ALA A 46 -9.92 -0.53 3.32
CA ALA A 46 -9.83 -1.14 2.00
C ALA A 46 -8.53 -1.95 1.82
N ALA A 47 -7.40 -1.42 2.29
CA ALA A 47 -6.11 -2.11 2.24
C ALA A 47 -6.14 -3.39 3.09
N ARG A 48 -6.64 -3.31 4.33
CA ARG A 48 -6.74 -4.47 5.23
C ARG A 48 -7.68 -5.55 4.69
N ALA A 49 -8.80 -5.17 4.08
CA ALA A 49 -9.73 -6.11 3.47
C ALA A 49 -9.14 -6.88 2.28
N GLY A 50 -8.07 -6.37 1.68
CA GLY A 50 -7.35 -7.03 0.59
C GLY A 50 -6.34 -8.10 1.04
N LEU A 51 -6.01 -8.17 2.33
CA LEU A 51 -4.96 -9.04 2.85
C LEU A 51 -5.43 -10.49 3.09
N PRO A 52 -4.50 -11.47 3.11
CA PRO A 52 -4.83 -12.85 3.48
C PRO A 52 -5.30 -12.95 4.93
N MET A 53 -6.00 -14.04 5.27
CA MET A 53 -6.54 -14.28 6.61
C MET A 53 -5.47 -14.32 7.71
N SER A 54 -4.22 -14.66 7.38
CA SER A 54 -3.10 -14.59 8.31
C SER A 54 -2.82 -13.15 8.80
N ALA A 55 -3.17 -12.13 8.02
CA ALA A 55 -2.92 -10.71 8.35
C ALA A 55 -3.74 -10.18 9.53
N VAL A 56 -4.77 -10.91 9.97
CA VAL A 56 -5.58 -10.55 11.14
C VAL A 56 -5.21 -11.34 12.39
N GLN A 57 -4.19 -12.20 12.31
CA GLN A 57 -3.69 -12.99 13.43
C GLN A 57 -2.53 -12.27 14.11
N LEU A 58 -2.33 -12.54 15.40
CA LEU A 58 -1.13 -12.12 16.12
C LEU A 58 -0.01 -13.14 15.81
N SER A 59 0.74 -12.88 14.74
CA SER A 59 1.93 -13.65 14.39
C SER A 59 3.19 -13.07 15.03
N ARG A 60 4.31 -13.80 14.93
CA ARG A 60 5.64 -13.19 15.04
C ARG A 60 5.68 -11.98 14.08
N GLY A 61 6.39 -10.90 14.45
CA GLY A 61 6.39 -9.60 13.75
C GLY A 61 7.01 -9.59 12.35
N GLU A 62 6.90 -10.69 11.61
CA GLU A 62 7.29 -10.85 10.23
C GLU A 62 6.23 -10.22 9.30
N PRO A 63 6.63 -9.69 8.14
CA PRO A 63 5.69 -9.22 7.13
C PRO A 63 4.72 -10.33 6.69
N VAL A 64 3.45 -9.98 6.48
CA VAL A 64 2.44 -10.95 6.00
C VAL A 64 2.54 -11.20 4.50
N LEU A 65 3.06 -10.23 3.75
CA LEU A 65 3.37 -10.36 2.33
C LEU A 65 4.89 -10.37 2.16
N PRO A 66 5.45 -11.26 1.32
CA PRO A 66 6.83 -11.14 0.89
C PRO A 66 7.03 -9.86 0.08
N THR A 67 8.23 -9.29 0.15
CA THR A 67 8.66 -8.18 -0.72
C THR A 67 9.41 -8.75 -1.91
N GLU A 68 9.00 -8.39 -3.12
CA GLU A 68 9.62 -8.72 -4.40
C GLU A 68 10.25 -7.47 -5.01
N TYR A 69 11.41 -7.62 -5.63
CA TYR A 69 12.13 -6.52 -6.27
C TYR A 69 12.12 -6.69 -7.79
N ALA A 70 11.72 -5.65 -8.51
CA ALA A 70 11.57 -5.61 -9.97
C ALA A 70 12.46 -4.55 -10.64
#